data_AF-A0A3A8H9S7-F1
#
_entry.id   AF-A0A3A8H9S7-F1
#
_cell.length_a   1.000
_cell.length_b   1.000
_cell.length_c   1.000
_cell.angle_alpha   90.00
_cell.angle_beta   90.00
_cell.angle_gamma   90.00
#
_symmetry.space_group_name_H-M   'P 1'
#
loop_
_entity.id
_entity.type
_entity.pdbx_description
1 polymer ?
#
loop_
_entity_poly.entity_id
_entity_poly.type
_entity_poly.pdbx_seq_one_letter_code
_entity_poly.pdbx_strand_id
1 'polypeptide(L)'
;MKWTWAGLTVLVAVAGCKQVGPYQRDPNEEDAFVSNVPLIRAPAQDRCAALGKSSVRGGCDDALYLAQMYARRLSVGDEVCLEGGFGEEPGAACKARAAVIDTGPNRVKLEVRSARPDSRWFKSEMRHGWYEEGALVDLYLAERGY
;
A
#
# COMPACT_ATOMS: atom_id res chain seq x y z
N MET A 1 -30.97 20.91 72.58
CA MET A 1 -30.69 21.91 71.52
C MET A 1 -29.79 21.27 70.48
N LYS A 2 -30.30 21.18 69.24
CA LYS A 2 -29.59 21.17 67.95
C LYS A 2 -28.59 20.04 67.63
N TRP A 3 -29.16 19.02 67.00
CA TRP A 3 -28.59 18.24 65.90
C TRP A 3 -27.97 19.13 64.82
N THR A 4 -26.82 18.73 64.27
CA THR A 4 -26.46 18.72 62.82
C THR A 4 -24.95 18.56 62.69
N TRP A 5 -24.48 17.46 62.10
CA TRP A 5 -23.31 17.43 61.21
C TRP A 5 -23.50 16.23 60.28
N ALA A 6 -24.22 16.45 59.19
CA ALA A 6 -24.33 15.49 58.09
C ALA A 6 -23.00 15.47 57.33
N GLY A 7 -22.41 14.29 57.23
CA GLY A 7 -21.16 14.05 56.54
C GLY A 7 -21.27 14.28 55.04
N LEU A 8 -20.27 14.94 54.48
CA LEU A 8 -20.08 15.09 53.05
C LEU A 8 -18.75 14.42 52.67
N THR A 9 -18.78 13.09 52.52
CA THR A 9 -17.66 12.35 51.92
C THR A 9 -17.80 12.42 50.41
N VAL A 10 -17.00 13.29 49.80
CA VAL A 10 -16.79 13.34 48.35
C VAL A 10 -15.92 12.14 47.95
N LEU A 11 -16.55 11.12 47.37
CA LEU A 11 -15.85 10.03 46.68
C LEU A 11 -15.35 10.56 45.34
N VAL A 12 -14.07 10.92 45.26
CA VAL A 12 -13.38 11.17 44.00
C VAL A 12 -13.18 9.82 43.31
N ALA A 13 -14.11 9.48 42.42
CA ALA A 13 -13.94 8.37 41.49
C ALA A 13 -12.80 8.71 40.53
N VAL A 14 -11.66 8.04 40.70
CA VAL A 14 -10.55 8.09 39.76
C VAL A 14 -11.02 7.40 38.48
N ALA A 15 -11.56 8.19 37.54
CA ALA A 15 -11.94 7.72 36.22
C ALA A 15 -10.66 7.23 35.50
N GLY A 16 -10.54 5.91 35.37
CA GLY A 16 -9.48 5.28 34.61
C GLY A 16 -9.61 5.63 33.13
N CYS A 17 -8.81 6.58 32.64
CA CYS A 17 -8.53 6.68 31.22
C CYS A 17 -7.60 5.53 30.81
N LYS A 18 -8.17 4.35 30.54
CA LYS A 18 -7.52 3.34 29.70
C LYS A 18 -8.38 3.16 28.46
N GLN A 19 -8.20 4.06 27.49
CA GLN A 19 -8.55 3.74 26.11
C GLN A 19 -7.57 2.68 25.63
N VAL A 20 -7.89 1.40 25.91
CA VAL A 20 -7.30 0.29 25.19
C VAL A 20 -8.22 0.06 24.00
N GLY A 21 -8.03 0.85 22.95
CA GLY A 21 -8.50 0.43 21.63
C GLY A 21 -7.88 -0.94 21.30
N PRO A 22 -8.50 -1.74 20.41
CA PRO A 22 -7.88 -2.99 19.98
C PRO A 22 -6.46 -2.69 19.48
N TYR A 23 -5.47 -3.38 20.05
CA TYR A 23 -4.08 -3.29 19.59
C TYR A 23 -4.04 -3.59 18.09
N GLN A 24 -3.72 -2.58 17.28
CA GLN A 24 -3.40 -2.76 15.86
C GLN A 24 -1.88 -2.84 15.77
N ARG A 25 -1.41 -3.99 15.29
CA ARG A 25 0.02 -4.20 15.05
C ARG A 25 0.50 -3.22 13.99
N ASP A 26 1.68 -2.66 14.16
CA ASP A 26 2.24 -1.72 13.20
C ASP A 26 2.41 -2.43 11.84
N PRO A 27 1.75 -1.95 10.75
CA PRO A 27 1.86 -2.56 9.43
C PRO A 27 3.27 -2.50 8.85
N ASN A 28 4.17 -1.72 9.45
CA ASN A 28 5.57 -1.63 9.05
C ASN A 28 6.52 -2.48 9.90
N GLU A 29 6.02 -3.14 10.95
CA GLU A 29 6.85 -3.95 11.85
C GLU A 29 7.40 -5.20 11.13
N GLU A 30 8.72 -5.26 11.08
CA GLU A 30 9.51 -6.38 10.60
C GLU A 30 10.57 -6.73 11.64
N ASP A 31 10.53 -7.98 12.13
CA ASP A 31 11.54 -8.55 13.00
C ASP A 31 12.13 -9.83 12.38
N ALA A 32 13.16 -10.40 13.02
CA ALA A 32 13.90 -11.54 12.48
C ALA A 32 13.04 -12.82 12.29
N PHE A 33 11.86 -12.90 12.91
CA PHE A 33 11.01 -14.09 12.93
C PHE A 33 9.59 -13.82 12.43
N VAL A 34 9.16 -12.56 12.40
CA VAL A 34 7.81 -12.15 12.02
C VAL A 34 7.85 -10.86 11.20
N SER A 35 7.20 -10.87 10.04
CA SER A 35 6.98 -9.69 9.21
C SER A 35 5.47 -9.47 9.06
N ASN A 36 4.99 -8.28 9.39
CA ASN A 36 3.61 -7.88 9.08
C ASN A 36 3.50 -7.16 7.73
N VAL A 37 4.62 -7.01 7.02
CA VAL A 37 4.64 -6.33 5.73
C VAL A 37 3.86 -7.18 4.73
N PRO A 38 2.80 -6.63 4.13
CA PRO A 38 1.96 -7.38 3.21
C PRO A 38 2.74 -7.81 1.97
N LEU A 39 2.46 -9.02 1.48
CA LEU A 39 2.87 -9.47 0.15
C LEU A 39 1.69 -9.40 -0.81
N ILE A 40 1.77 -8.46 -1.75
CA ILE A 40 0.82 -8.27 -2.83
C ILE A 40 1.24 -9.20 -3.95
N ARG A 41 0.44 -10.25 -4.16
CA ARG A 41 0.71 -11.30 -5.14
C ARG A 41 0.22 -10.91 -6.52
N ALA A 42 0.86 -11.47 -7.54
CA ALA A 42 0.38 -11.41 -8.91
C ALA A 42 -1.02 -12.03 -9.02
N PRO A 43 -1.89 -11.52 -9.91
CA PRO A 43 -3.16 -12.16 -10.19
C PRO A 43 -2.93 -13.57 -10.76
N ALA A 44 -3.87 -14.49 -10.49
CA ALA A 44 -3.77 -15.87 -10.98
C ALA A 44 -3.86 -15.98 -12.51
N GLN A 45 -4.47 -14.99 -13.17
CA GLN A 45 -4.60 -14.92 -14.62
C GLN A 45 -4.13 -13.55 -15.11
N ASP A 46 -3.37 -13.55 -16.21
CA ASP A 46 -2.95 -12.34 -16.92
C ASP A 46 -4.16 -11.66 -17.59
N ARG A 47 -4.28 -10.33 -17.42
CA ARG A 47 -5.31 -9.50 -18.07
C ARG A 47 -5.34 -9.68 -19.58
N CYS A 48 -4.18 -9.72 -20.24
CA CYS A 48 -4.11 -9.88 -21.68
C CYS A 48 -4.58 -11.25 -22.13
N ALA A 49 -4.33 -12.30 -21.33
CA ALA A 49 -4.86 -13.63 -21.59
C ALA A 49 -6.40 -13.67 -21.48
N ALA A 50 -6.99 -12.92 -20.55
CA ALA A 50 -8.45 -12.84 -20.39
C ALA A 50 -9.16 -12.20 -21.61
N LEU A 51 -8.45 -11.40 -22.41
CA LEU A 51 -9.00 -10.76 -23.61
C LEU A 51 -9.24 -11.74 -24.79
N GLY A 52 -8.71 -12.96 -24.74
CA GLY A 52 -9.01 -14.01 -25.73
C GLY A 52 -8.67 -13.60 -27.16
N LYS A 53 -9.68 -13.45 -28.02
CA LYS A 53 -9.52 -13.04 -29.44
C LYS A 53 -9.90 -11.57 -29.70
N SER A 54 -10.02 -10.77 -28.65
CA SER A 54 -10.38 -9.35 -28.77
C SER A 54 -9.36 -8.59 -29.64
N SER A 55 -9.84 -7.62 -30.42
CA SER A 55 -8.98 -6.76 -31.25
C SER A 55 -8.00 -5.92 -30.42
N VAL A 56 -8.30 -5.67 -29.14
CA VAL A 56 -7.40 -4.93 -28.23
C VAL A 56 -6.28 -5.79 -27.64
N ARG A 57 -6.30 -7.11 -27.84
CA ARG A 57 -5.32 -8.03 -27.26
C ARG A 57 -3.88 -7.72 -27.68
N GLY A 58 -3.66 -7.41 -28.97
CA GLY A 58 -2.31 -7.10 -29.46
C GLY A 58 -1.67 -5.94 -28.69
N GLY A 59 -2.42 -4.85 -28.48
CA GLY A 59 -1.94 -3.72 -27.68
C GLY A 59 -1.72 -4.06 -26.20
N CYS A 60 -2.52 -4.97 -25.64
CA CYS A 60 -2.29 -5.48 -24.29
C CYS A 60 -0.99 -6.28 -24.21
N ASP A 61 -0.74 -7.19 -25.15
CA ASP A 61 0.46 -8.03 -25.18
C ASP A 61 1.74 -7.15 -25.32
N ASP A 62 1.67 -6.07 -26.11
CA ASP A 62 2.75 -5.07 -26.19
C ASP A 62 2.95 -4.33 -24.85
N ALA A 63 1.87 -3.89 -24.22
CA ALA A 63 1.91 -3.24 -22.92
C ALA A 63 2.44 -4.18 -21.81
N LEU A 64 2.10 -5.47 -21.87
CA LEU A 64 2.58 -6.50 -20.97
C LEU A 64 4.09 -6.66 -21.07
N TYR A 65 4.64 -6.70 -22.30
CA TYR A 65 6.08 -6.75 -22.51
C TYR A 65 6.78 -5.53 -21.88
N LEU A 66 6.27 -4.32 -22.12
CA LEU A 66 6.83 -3.10 -21.53
C LEU A 66 6.74 -3.10 -20.00
N ALA A 67 5.61 -3.55 -19.45
CA ALA A 67 5.39 -3.66 -18.02
C ALA A 67 6.40 -4.61 -17.35
N GLN A 68 6.66 -5.77 -17.96
CA GLN A 68 7.64 -6.73 -17.47
C GLN A 68 9.05 -6.15 -17.50
N MET A 69 9.41 -5.45 -18.58
CA MET A 69 10.71 -4.80 -18.70
C MET A 69 10.90 -3.68 -17.67
N TYR A 70 9.83 -2.91 -17.39
CA TYR A 70 9.85 -1.88 -16.36
C TYR A 70 10.01 -2.49 -14.96
N ALA A 71 9.16 -3.44 -14.59
CA ALA A 71 9.16 -4.05 -13.25
C ALA A 71 10.50 -4.71 -12.90
N ARG A 72 11.13 -5.41 -13.86
CA ARG A 72 12.44 -6.06 -13.67
C ARG A 72 13.62 -5.11 -13.52
N ARG A 73 13.45 -3.85 -13.95
CA ARG A 73 14.51 -2.83 -13.86
C ARG A 73 14.45 -2.03 -12.56
N LEU A 74 13.39 -2.18 -11.78
CA LEU A 74 13.25 -1.50 -10.49
C LEU A 74 14.35 -1.94 -9.53
N SER A 75 14.98 -0.95 -8.93
CA SER A 75 16.13 -1.10 -8.05
C SER A 75 15.97 -0.21 -6.82
N VAL A 76 16.66 -0.55 -5.73
CA VAL A 76 16.60 0.22 -4.49
C VAL A 76 17.02 1.67 -4.73
N GLY A 77 16.17 2.61 -4.30
CA GLY A 77 16.34 4.05 -4.53
C GLY A 77 15.50 4.60 -5.68
N ASP A 78 14.93 3.76 -6.54
CA ASP A 78 14.04 4.22 -7.60
C ASP A 78 12.72 4.76 -7.02
N GLU A 79 12.18 5.81 -7.64
CA GLU A 79 10.83 6.29 -7.37
C GLU A 79 9.86 5.76 -8.42
N VAL A 80 8.68 5.34 -7.96
CA VAL A 80 7.61 4.80 -8.81
C VAL A 80 6.30 5.52 -8.55
N CYS A 81 5.51 5.71 -9.61
CA CYS A 81 4.17 6.23 -9.48
C CYS A 81 3.15 5.09 -9.33
N LEU A 82 2.50 4.95 -8.17
CA LEU A 82 1.53 3.88 -7.87
C LEU A 82 0.10 4.13 -8.39
N GLU A 83 -0.20 5.35 -8.82
CA GLU A 83 -1.51 5.75 -9.36
C GLU A 83 -1.37 7.03 -10.18
N GLY A 84 -1.97 7.05 -11.38
CA GLY A 84 -1.94 8.21 -12.27
C GLY A 84 -0.70 8.25 -13.17
N GLY A 85 -0.13 7.09 -13.51
CA GLY A 85 1.05 7.00 -14.37
C GLY A 85 2.04 5.90 -13.99
N PHE A 86 1.58 4.71 -13.57
CA PHE A 86 2.52 3.62 -13.26
C PHE A 86 3.31 3.22 -14.50
N GLY A 87 4.64 3.10 -14.34
CA GLY A 87 5.57 2.85 -15.44
C GLY A 87 6.15 4.11 -16.09
N GLU A 88 5.75 5.29 -15.63
CA GLU A 88 6.28 6.58 -16.07
C GLU A 88 7.10 7.23 -14.95
N GLU A 89 7.98 8.16 -15.33
CA GLU A 89 8.72 8.96 -14.36
C GLU A 89 7.73 9.74 -13.46
N PRO A 90 7.87 9.70 -12.12
CA PRO A 90 6.91 10.33 -11.21
C PRO A 90 6.78 11.86 -11.37
N GLY A 91 5.89 12.30 -12.25
CA GLY A 91 5.60 13.70 -12.54
C GLY A 91 4.36 14.26 -11.84
N ALA A 92 3.84 15.39 -12.35
CA ALA A 92 2.69 16.09 -11.79
C ALA A 92 1.36 15.31 -11.87
N ALA A 93 1.25 14.37 -12.82
CA ALA A 93 0.10 13.48 -12.94
C ALA A 93 0.08 12.40 -11.84
N CYS A 94 1.24 12.14 -11.23
CA CYS A 94 1.36 11.08 -10.24
C CYS A 94 0.58 11.41 -8.97
N LYS A 95 -0.41 10.57 -8.66
CA LYS A 95 -1.26 10.74 -7.49
C LYS A 95 -0.70 10.10 -6.24
N ALA A 96 0.08 9.04 -6.39
CA ALA A 96 0.75 8.37 -5.28
C ALA A 96 2.16 7.98 -5.69
N ARG A 97 3.15 8.51 -4.98
CA ARG A 97 4.56 8.20 -5.18
C ARG A 97 5.01 7.18 -4.15
N ALA A 98 5.76 6.20 -4.60
CA ALA A 98 6.46 5.27 -3.74
C ALA A 98 7.95 5.22 -4.08
N ALA A 99 8.76 4.75 -3.13
CA ALA A 99 10.15 4.44 -3.35
C ALA A 99 10.38 2.93 -3.25
N VAL A 100 11.28 2.40 -4.06
CA VAL A 100 11.81 1.06 -3.90
C VAL A 100 12.78 1.08 -2.73
N ILE A 101 12.42 0.38 -1.65
CA ILE A 101 13.23 0.34 -0.43
C ILE A 101 13.97 -0.99 -0.25
N ASP A 102 13.56 -2.04 -0.97
CA ASP A 102 14.23 -3.34 -1.00
C ASP A 102 13.83 -4.12 -2.27
N THR A 103 14.64 -5.09 -2.67
CA THR A 103 14.40 -6.00 -3.79
C THR A 103 14.68 -7.43 -3.36
N GLY A 104 13.77 -8.34 -3.69
CA GLY A 104 13.91 -9.77 -3.43
C GLY A 104 13.68 -10.60 -4.69
N PRO A 105 13.81 -11.93 -4.61
CA PRO A 105 13.55 -12.81 -5.74
C PRO A 105 12.11 -12.64 -6.24
N ASN A 106 11.94 -12.17 -7.48
CA ASN A 106 10.67 -11.90 -8.15
C ASN A 106 9.73 -10.93 -7.41
N ARG A 107 10.27 -10.07 -6.55
CA ARG A 107 9.47 -9.10 -5.78
C ARG A 107 10.23 -7.84 -5.45
N VAL A 108 9.49 -6.74 -5.34
CA VAL A 108 10.02 -5.42 -5.02
C VAL A 108 9.26 -4.88 -3.81
N LYS A 109 9.99 -4.32 -2.85
CA LYS A 109 9.38 -3.68 -1.68
C LYS A 109 9.22 -2.20 -1.95
N LEU A 110 7.97 -1.73 -1.91
CA LEU A 110 7.62 -0.35 -2.18
C LEU A 110 7.10 0.30 -0.91
N GLU A 111 7.59 1.50 -0.59
CA GLU A 111 7.06 2.35 0.47
C GLU A 111 6.35 3.56 -0.14
N VAL A 112 5.10 3.79 0.22
CA VAL A 112 4.35 4.99 -0.21
C VAL A 112 4.93 6.22 0.49
N ARG A 113 5.57 7.11 -0.28
CA ARG A 113 6.20 8.33 0.25
C ARG A 113 5.24 9.49 0.36
N SER A 114 4.32 9.60 -0.61
CA SER A 114 3.33 10.68 -0.65
C SER A 114 2.15 10.28 -1.51
N ALA A 115 0.94 10.66 -1.11
CA ALA A 115 -0.25 10.45 -1.90
C ALA A 115 -1.18 11.67 -1.81
N ARG A 116 -1.81 12.02 -2.93
CA ARG A 116 -2.82 13.08 -2.96
C ARG A 116 -4.08 12.64 -2.21
N PRO A 117 -4.87 13.57 -1.64
CA PRO A 117 -6.12 13.24 -0.95
C PRO A 117 -7.14 12.46 -1.80
N ASP A 118 -7.09 12.61 -3.12
CA ASP A 118 -7.95 11.90 -4.08
C ASP A 118 -7.41 10.53 -4.52
N SER A 119 -6.23 10.12 -4.04
CA SER A 119 -5.63 8.82 -4.34
C SER A 119 -6.20 7.70 -3.45
N ARG A 120 -6.30 6.48 -4.01
CA ARG A 120 -6.60 5.28 -3.21
C ARG A 120 -5.53 4.97 -2.15
N TRP A 121 -4.33 5.52 -2.32
CA TRP A 121 -3.17 5.30 -1.44
C TRP A 121 -3.04 6.34 -0.33
N PHE A 122 -3.92 7.36 -0.25
CA PHE A 122 -3.82 8.45 0.73
C PHE A 122 -3.70 7.97 2.19
N LYS A 123 -4.43 6.91 2.55
CA LYS A 123 -4.39 6.33 3.91
C LYS A 123 -3.23 5.35 4.14
N SER A 124 -2.35 5.21 3.16
CA SER A 124 -1.24 4.26 3.15
C SER A 124 0.12 4.94 3.08
N GLU A 125 0.20 6.26 3.27
CA GLU A 125 1.48 6.96 3.39
C GLU A 125 2.34 6.35 4.50
N MET A 126 3.65 6.29 4.24
CA MET A 126 4.66 5.61 5.05
C MET A 126 4.45 4.11 5.25
N ARG A 127 3.47 3.50 4.56
CA ARG A 127 3.32 2.04 4.56
C ARG A 127 4.19 1.44 3.48
N HIS A 128 4.83 0.33 3.81
CA HIS A 128 5.52 -0.51 2.84
C HIS A 128 4.84 -1.86 2.62
N GLY A 129 5.06 -2.41 1.43
CA GLY A 129 4.56 -3.72 1.02
C GLY A 129 5.52 -4.37 0.03
N TRP A 130 5.60 -5.69 0.08
CA TRP A 130 6.25 -6.49 -0.96
C TRP A 130 5.27 -6.69 -2.11
N TYR A 131 5.70 -6.45 -3.34
CA TYR A 131 4.92 -6.66 -4.55
C TYR A 131 5.65 -7.70 -5.40
N GLU A 132 4.97 -8.79 -5.74
CA GLU A 132 5.47 -9.68 -6.80
C GLU A 132 5.57 -8.89 -8.11
N GLU A 133 6.57 -9.20 -8.94
CA GLU A 133 6.73 -8.53 -10.25
C GLU A 133 5.44 -8.58 -11.08
N GLY A 134 4.73 -9.72 -11.06
CA GLY A 134 3.46 -9.86 -11.76
C GLY A 134 2.33 -8.96 -11.22
N ALA A 135 2.38 -8.57 -9.95
CA ALA A 135 1.42 -7.60 -9.38
C ALA A 135 1.69 -6.19 -9.90
N LEU A 136 2.97 -5.82 -10.07
CA LEU A 136 3.36 -4.53 -10.65
C LEU A 136 3.04 -4.47 -12.15
N VAL A 137 3.20 -5.60 -12.84
CA VAL A 137 2.78 -5.76 -14.23
C VAL A 137 1.27 -5.59 -14.36
N ASP A 138 0.48 -6.23 -13.50
CA ASP A 138 -0.99 -6.08 -13.49
C ASP A 138 -1.40 -4.61 -13.27
N LEU A 139 -0.77 -3.93 -12.32
CA LEU A 139 -1.00 -2.52 -12.05
C LEU A 139 -0.72 -1.64 -13.29
N TYR A 140 0.40 -1.88 -13.98
CA TYR A 140 0.75 -1.17 -15.20
C TYR A 140 -0.32 -1.32 -16.29
N LEU A 141 -0.84 -2.54 -16.47
CA LEU A 141 -1.89 -2.86 -17.44
C LEU A 141 -3.22 -2.21 -17.06
N ALA A 142 -3.59 -2.26 -15.78
CA ALA A 142 -4.82 -1.68 -15.26
C ALA A 142 -4.87 -0.15 -15.46
N GLU A 143 -3.75 0.56 -15.23
CA GLU A 143 -3.67 2.02 -15.45
C GLU A 143 -3.84 2.40 -16.93
N ARG A 144 -3.62 1.46 -17.85
CA ARG A 144 -3.81 1.63 -19.30
C ARG A 144 -5.17 1.12 -19.79
N GLY A 145 -6.02 0.65 -18.87
CA GLY A 145 -7.39 0.24 -19.18
C GLY A 145 -7.54 -1.20 -19.68
N TYR A 146 -6.54 -2.05 -19.43
CA TYR A 146 -6.61 -3.49 -19.72
C TYR A 146 -7.14 -4.31 -18.55
#